data_AF-A0A9J6ES08-F1
#
_entry.id   AF-A0A9J6ES08-F1
#
_cell.length_a   1.000
_cell.length_b   1.000
_cell.length_c   1.000
_cell.angle_alpha   90.00
_cell.angle_beta   90.00
_cell.angle_gamma   90.00
#
_symmetry.space_group_name_H-M   'P 1'
#
loop_
_entity.id
_entity.type
_entity.pdbx_description
1 polymer ?
#
loop_
_entity_poly.entity_id
_entity_poly.type
_entity_poly.pdbx_seq_one_letter_code
_entity_poly.pdbx_strand_id
1 'polypeptide(L)'
;MAERVSGIEPARRQITVEVARRCYRIASRLVPPCAQSGYCPCGLTDSAVEECNRALWCVGLQIRHDLRGNPRYGRKTVSAIRKLRSGFLSHHIQSESAIVALALLNILFKKHRCLVALQLFDVIAKLSAMLIPLQRISAVKELTIIVDPDEQPSGIRELVEYLKTVVVDEGLNLRFIEGVYRLDAQASLLLTLLDQPEVKLTVLDLTGLTVDATEAETIVNALLKSTSLAELAVNSQVFASGPECKSSEHFAWYLVQNKAPIRRLHLDARDMNEECNSLELLSTLVRAICEMNFLLELTARWLCRAADIGLFGRVLTSKDNLHVLDVRCQSLL
;
A
#
# COMPACT_ATOMS: atom_id res chain seq x y z
N MET A 1 -38.29 8.09 -21.43
CA MET A 1 -37.16 8.69 -20.67
C MET A 1 -35.81 8.18 -21.21
N ALA A 2 -35.52 8.40 -22.49
CA ALA A 2 -34.37 7.79 -23.18
C ALA A 2 -33.43 8.80 -23.90
N GLU A 3 -33.47 10.09 -23.56
CA GLU A 3 -32.75 11.14 -24.31
C GLU A 3 -31.68 11.91 -23.52
N ARG A 4 -31.22 11.40 -22.37
CA ARG A 4 -30.11 12.03 -21.59
C ARG A 4 -28.74 11.35 -21.73
N VAL A 5 -28.57 10.44 -22.68
CA VAL A 5 -27.32 9.67 -22.84
C VAL A 5 -26.36 10.28 -23.88
N SER A 6 -26.83 11.11 -24.82
CA SER A 6 -26.01 11.61 -25.95
C SER A 6 -24.97 12.67 -25.59
N GLY A 7 -25.13 13.38 -24.47
CA GLY A 7 -24.15 14.39 -24.01
C GLY A 7 -22.99 13.82 -23.20
N ILE A 8 -23.11 12.58 -22.71
CA ILE A 8 -22.12 11.97 -21.84
C ILE A 8 -20.95 11.43 -22.67
N GLU A 9 -21.23 10.73 -23.78
CA GLU A 9 -20.23 10.09 -24.65
C GLU A 9 -19.18 11.05 -25.26
N PRO A 10 -19.54 12.24 -25.75
CA PRO A 10 -18.58 13.24 -26.23
C PRO A 10 -17.66 13.73 -25.11
N ALA A 11 -18.21 13.98 -23.91
CA ALA A 11 -17.44 14.35 -22.74
C ALA A 11 -16.52 13.22 -22.26
N ARG A 12 -16.96 11.95 -22.34
CA ARG A 12 -16.11 10.76 -22.07
C ARG A 12 -14.88 10.75 -22.96
N ARG A 13 -15.10 10.84 -24.29
CA ARG A 13 -14.00 10.84 -25.27
C ARG A 13 -13.07 12.03 -25.07
N GLN A 14 -13.61 13.20 -24.76
CA GLN A 14 -12.81 14.41 -24.55
C GLN A 14 -11.87 14.29 -23.34
N ILE A 15 -12.31 13.68 -22.24
CA ILE A 15 -11.49 13.52 -21.04
C ILE A 15 -10.44 12.44 -21.22
N THR A 16 -10.80 11.26 -21.76
CA THR A 16 -9.84 10.19 -22.08
C THR A 16 -8.77 10.71 -23.04
N VAL A 17 -9.17 11.45 -24.08
CA VAL A 17 -8.25 12.05 -25.05
C VAL A 17 -7.40 13.16 -24.42
N GLU A 18 -7.93 13.97 -23.52
CA GLU A 18 -7.16 15.04 -22.87
C GLU A 18 -6.15 14.49 -21.85
N VAL A 19 -6.53 13.47 -21.05
CA VAL A 19 -5.59 12.74 -20.17
C VAL A 19 -4.49 12.11 -21.03
N ALA A 20 -4.86 11.40 -22.10
CA ALA A 20 -3.92 10.80 -23.02
C ALA A 20 -2.99 11.84 -23.67
N ARG A 21 -3.53 12.97 -24.14
CA ARG A 21 -2.76 14.06 -24.75
C ARG A 21 -1.85 14.77 -23.76
N ARG A 22 -2.26 14.94 -22.51
CA ARG A 22 -1.42 15.52 -21.46
C ARG A 22 -0.30 14.57 -21.10
N CYS A 23 -0.60 13.30 -20.82
CA CYS A 23 0.41 12.27 -20.56
C CYS A 23 1.40 12.16 -21.73
N TYR A 24 0.91 12.14 -22.97
CA TYR A 24 1.76 12.10 -24.16
C TYR A 24 2.63 13.36 -24.32
N ARG A 25 2.08 14.58 -24.14
CA ARG A 25 2.84 15.83 -24.24
C ARG A 25 3.91 15.97 -23.16
N ILE A 26 3.58 15.60 -21.92
CA ILE A 26 4.51 15.64 -20.80
C ILE A 26 5.63 14.64 -21.09
N ALA A 27 5.26 13.43 -21.49
CA ALA A 27 6.23 12.38 -21.75
C ALA A 27 7.06 12.58 -23.03
N SER A 28 6.54 13.26 -24.04
CA SER A 28 7.32 13.65 -25.22
C SER A 28 8.30 14.79 -24.92
N ARG A 29 8.11 15.53 -23.82
CA ARG A 29 9.02 16.56 -23.31
C ARG A 29 10.03 16.02 -22.29
N LEU A 30 9.79 14.82 -21.76
CA LEU A 30 10.58 14.19 -20.69
C LEU A 30 11.93 13.62 -21.15
N VAL A 31 12.55 14.15 -22.21
CA VAL A 31 13.72 13.52 -22.85
C VAL A 31 14.82 14.53 -23.17
N PRO A 32 16.04 14.32 -22.64
CA PRO A 32 17.24 14.23 -23.45
C PRO A 32 17.60 12.75 -23.70
N PRO A 33 18.28 12.43 -24.81
CA PRO A 33 18.60 11.06 -25.18
C PRO A 33 19.65 10.50 -24.21
N CYS A 34 19.27 9.55 -23.36
CA CYS A 34 20.26 8.72 -22.66
C CYS A 34 20.67 7.55 -23.55
N ALA A 35 21.56 7.82 -24.48
CA ALA A 35 22.31 6.82 -25.21
C ALA A 35 23.80 7.13 -25.00
N GLN A 36 24.50 6.28 -24.23
CA GLN A 36 25.91 5.85 -24.42
C GLN A 36 26.72 5.56 -23.14
N SER A 37 26.32 5.97 -21.93
CA SER A 37 27.24 5.91 -20.76
C SER A 37 27.00 4.80 -19.72
N GLY A 38 26.05 3.88 -19.90
CA GLY A 38 25.75 2.85 -18.89
C GLY A 38 25.12 3.38 -17.59
N TYR A 39 25.04 4.71 -17.43
CA TYR A 39 24.22 5.43 -16.47
C TYR A 39 23.25 6.30 -17.26
N CYS A 40 21.96 5.93 -17.29
CA CYS A 40 20.94 6.89 -17.70
C CYS A 40 20.64 7.74 -16.46
N PRO A 41 20.97 9.05 -16.43
CA PRO A 41 20.33 9.95 -15.49
C PRO A 41 18.90 10.11 -16.00
N CYS A 42 18.07 9.09 -15.76
CA CYS A 42 16.64 9.11 -16.05
C CYS A 42 15.94 10.04 -15.06
N GLY A 43 16.41 11.27 -14.94
CA GLY A 43 15.77 12.32 -14.20
C GLY A 43 14.59 12.79 -15.02
N LEU A 44 13.48 12.04 -15.00
CA LEU A 44 12.21 12.74 -15.05
C LEU A 44 12.30 13.70 -13.86
N THR A 45 12.45 15.00 -14.15
CA THR A 45 12.55 16.00 -13.08
C THR A 45 11.34 15.86 -12.18
N ASP A 46 11.48 16.10 -10.87
CA ASP A 46 10.35 16.04 -9.94
C ASP A 46 9.15 16.86 -10.46
N SER A 47 9.42 17.98 -11.13
CA SER A 47 8.41 18.82 -11.79
C SER A 47 7.60 18.09 -12.86
N ALA A 48 8.24 17.29 -13.71
CA ALA A 48 7.56 16.62 -14.81
C ALA A 48 6.89 15.31 -14.39
N VAL A 49 7.44 14.64 -13.36
CA VAL A 49 6.78 13.54 -12.64
C VAL A 49 5.50 14.04 -11.98
N GLU A 50 5.59 15.17 -11.28
CA GLU A 50 4.47 15.84 -10.65
C GLU A 50 3.42 16.27 -11.69
N GLU A 51 3.83 16.83 -12.83
CA GLU A 51 2.90 17.20 -13.91
C GLU A 51 2.20 15.96 -14.50
N CYS A 52 2.93 14.86 -14.70
CA CYS A 52 2.36 13.59 -15.15
C CYS A 52 1.39 13.02 -14.11
N ASN A 53 1.78 13.01 -12.83
CA ASN A 53 0.96 12.56 -11.73
C ASN A 53 -0.33 13.37 -11.60
N ARG A 54 -0.31 14.69 -11.84
CA ARG A 54 -1.55 15.50 -11.88
C ARG A 54 -2.54 15.03 -12.94
N ALA A 55 -2.07 14.53 -14.09
CA ALA A 55 -2.94 13.94 -15.11
C ALA A 55 -3.41 12.53 -14.71
N LEU A 56 -2.55 11.75 -14.06
CA LEU A 56 -2.81 10.36 -13.66
C LEU A 56 -3.69 10.24 -12.40
N TRP A 57 -3.68 11.22 -11.49
CA TRP A 57 -4.49 11.20 -10.27
C TRP A 57 -5.99 11.13 -10.57
N CYS A 58 -6.44 11.75 -11.67
CA CYS A 58 -7.83 11.69 -12.13
C CYS A 58 -8.31 10.25 -12.43
N VAL A 59 -7.37 9.33 -12.66
CA VAL A 59 -7.62 7.92 -12.97
C VAL A 59 -7.06 6.96 -11.92
N GLY A 60 -6.62 7.48 -10.75
CA GLY A 60 -6.10 6.63 -9.66
C GLY A 60 -4.70 6.07 -9.90
N LEU A 61 -3.91 6.68 -10.79
CA LEU A 61 -2.54 6.25 -11.08
C LEU A 61 -1.54 7.27 -10.54
N GLN A 62 -0.36 6.79 -10.14
CA GLN A 62 0.78 7.63 -9.78
C GLN A 62 2.09 6.92 -10.13
N ILE A 63 2.99 7.64 -10.79
CA ILE A 63 4.39 7.27 -11.04
C ILE A 63 5.23 7.73 -9.86
N ARG A 64 6.14 6.86 -9.41
CA ARG A 64 7.14 7.18 -8.40
C ARG A 64 8.55 6.92 -8.95
N HIS A 65 9.43 7.88 -8.68
CA HIS A 65 10.86 7.79 -8.98
C HIS A 65 11.66 7.13 -7.86
N ASP A 66 11.09 7.08 -6.66
CA ASP A 66 11.72 6.62 -5.44
C ASP A 66 11.31 5.18 -5.11
N LEU A 67 12.09 4.19 -5.56
CA LEU A 67 11.98 2.78 -5.13
C LEU A 67 12.17 2.60 -3.61
N ARG A 68 12.53 3.65 -2.86
CA ARG A 68 12.82 3.61 -1.41
C ARG A 68 11.97 4.58 -0.59
N GLY A 69 10.97 5.19 -1.21
CA GLY A 69 10.43 6.46 -0.73
C GLY A 69 9.49 6.39 0.46
N ASN A 70 9.56 7.46 1.25
CA ASN A 70 8.92 7.66 2.54
C ASN A 70 7.40 7.35 2.53
N PRO A 71 6.91 6.43 3.38
CA PRO A 71 5.50 6.02 3.44
C PRO A 71 4.52 7.17 3.73
N ARG A 72 5.01 8.31 4.24
CA ARG A 72 4.19 9.51 4.52
C ARG A 72 3.71 10.23 3.25
N TYR A 73 4.36 10.06 2.10
CA TYR A 73 3.90 10.66 0.83
C TYR A 73 2.58 10.05 0.35
N GLY A 74 2.33 8.77 0.61
CA GLY A 74 1.08 8.10 0.24
C GLY A 74 -0.17 8.78 0.82
N ARG A 75 -0.16 9.18 2.10
CA ARG A 75 -1.37 9.74 2.76
C ARG A 75 -1.77 11.13 2.23
N LYS A 76 -0.81 12.03 2.00
CA LYS A 76 -1.10 13.36 1.44
C LYS A 76 -1.62 13.25 0.00
N THR A 77 -1.05 12.35 -0.78
CA THR A 77 -1.49 12.07 -2.14
C THR A 77 -2.87 11.42 -2.16
N VAL A 78 -3.18 10.49 -1.27
CA VAL A 78 -4.52 9.89 -1.13
C VAL A 78 -5.59 10.94 -0.83
N SER A 79 -5.35 11.87 0.11
CA SER A 79 -6.29 12.96 0.38
C SER A 79 -6.46 13.90 -0.82
N ALA A 80 -5.39 14.18 -1.57
CA ALA A 80 -5.46 14.98 -2.79
C ALA A 80 -6.23 14.24 -3.91
N ILE A 81 -6.00 12.94 -4.09
CA ILE A 81 -6.67 12.11 -5.09
C ILE A 81 -8.16 11.98 -4.76
N ARG A 82 -8.54 11.72 -3.50
CA ARG A 82 -9.96 11.69 -3.06
C ARG A 82 -10.68 13.01 -3.37
N LYS A 83 -10.04 14.15 -3.08
CA LYS A 83 -10.59 15.49 -3.39
C LYS A 83 -10.75 15.75 -4.89
N LEU A 84 -9.86 15.23 -5.73
CA LEU A 84 -9.96 15.36 -7.19
C LEU A 84 -11.04 14.43 -7.77
N ARG A 85 -11.27 13.26 -7.15
CA ARG A 85 -12.26 12.27 -7.58
C ARG A 85 -13.71 12.64 -7.27
N SER A 86 -13.95 13.34 -6.16
CA SER A 86 -15.31 13.70 -5.73
C SER A 86 -16.06 14.66 -6.67
N GLY A 87 -15.42 15.14 -7.75
CA GLY A 87 -16.00 16.15 -8.62
C GLY A 87 -16.21 15.80 -10.11
N PHE A 88 -15.58 14.77 -10.69
CA PHE A 88 -15.32 14.86 -12.14
C PHE A 88 -15.59 13.66 -13.07
N LEU A 89 -15.76 12.39 -12.66
CA LEU A 89 -15.92 11.28 -13.63
C LEU A 89 -16.82 10.12 -13.16
N SER A 90 -17.67 9.61 -14.06
CA SER A 90 -18.39 8.34 -13.85
C SER A 90 -17.43 7.14 -13.88
N HIS A 91 -17.67 6.10 -13.06
CA HIS A 91 -16.80 4.93 -12.88
C HIS A 91 -16.24 4.33 -14.19
N HIS A 92 -17.07 4.17 -15.22
CA HIS A 92 -16.67 3.57 -16.49
C HIS A 92 -15.59 4.39 -17.24
N ILE A 93 -15.67 5.72 -17.18
CA ILE A 93 -14.71 6.62 -17.86
C ILE A 93 -13.33 6.53 -17.21
N GLN A 94 -13.30 6.36 -15.89
CA GLN A 94 -12.06 6.25 -15.12
C GLN A 94 -11.28 5.00 -15.54
N SER A 95 -11.95 3.84 -15.67
CA SER A 95 -11.30 2.59 -16.08
C SER A 95 -10.74 2.64 -17.50
N GLU A 96 -11.51 3.14 -18.48
CA GLU A 96 -11.01 3.29 -19.86
C GLU A 96 -9.83 4.27 -19.93
N SER A 97 -9.93 5.39 -19.22
CA SER A 97 -8.85 6.39 -19.17
C SER A 97 -7.59 5.83 -18.49
N ALA A 98 -7.75 4.98 -17.48
CA ALA A 98 -6.63 4.30 -16.82
C ALA A 98 -5.94 3.31 -17.77
N ILE A 99 -6.70 2.52 -18.55
CA ILE A 99 -6.13 1.60 -19.56
C ILE A 99 -5.32 2.38 -20.60
N VAL A 100 -5.84 3.51 -21.09
CA VAL A 100 -5.13 4.36 -22.05
C VAL A 100 -3.87 4.96 -21.42
N ALA A 101 -3.96 5.46 -20.18
CA ALA A 101 -2.83 5.98 -19.45
C ALA A 101 -1.74 4.90 -19.27
N LEU A 102 -2.10 3.68 -18.88
CA LEU A 102 -1.18 2.54 -18.76
C LEU A 102 -0.54 2.15 -20.09
N ALA A 103 -1.30 2.16 -21.19
CA ALA A 103 -0.75 1.92 -22.52
C ALA A 103 0.28 2.98 -22.92
N LEU A 104 0.02 4.26 -22.62
CA LEU A 104 0.98 5.33 -22.84
C LEU A 104 2.21 5.18 -21.95
N LEU A 105 2.04 4.88 -20.66
CA LEU A 105 3.14 4.60 -19.74
C LEU A 105 3.99 3.43 -20.24
N ASN A 106 3.39 2.35 -20.76
CA ASN A 106 4.13 1.24 -21.36
C ASN A 106 5.00 1.68 -22.54
N ILE A 107 4.44 2.48 -23.46
CA ILE A 107 5.19 3.02 -24.61
C ILE A 107 6.38 3.85 -24.12
N LEU A 108 6.18 4.64 -23.06
CA LEU A 108 7.21 5.49 -22.49
C LEU A 108 8.28 4.68 -21.77
N PHE A 109 7.90 3.70 -20.96
CA PHE A 109 8.87 2.86 -20.27
C PHE A 109 9.67 2.00 -21.23
N LYS A 110 9.06 1.48 -22.31
CA LYS A 110 9.78 0.78 -23.38
C LYS A 110 10.82 1.67 -24.06
N LYS A 111 10.50 2.96 -24.27
CA LYS A 111 11.43 3.92 -24.88
C LYS A 111 12.54 4.35 -23.94
N HIS A 112 12.28 4.47 -22.64
CA HIS A 112 13.20 5.12 -21.71
C HIS A 112 13.93 4.17 -20.77
N ARG A 113 13.56 2.88 -20.72
CA ARG A 113 14.12 1.88 -19.77
C ARG A 113 14.16 2.38 -18.32
N CYS A 114 13.34 3.39 -18.00
CA CYS A 114 13.29 3.97 -16.67
C CYS A 114 12.53 3.01 -15.78
N LEU A 115 13.19 2.65 -14.69
CA LEU A 115 12.59 1.86 -13.61
C LEU A 115 11.53 2.72 -12.94
N VAL A 116 10.30 2.24 -12.91
CA VAL A 116 9.21 2.98 -12.29
C VAL A 116 8.55 2.13 -11.22
N ALA A 117 8.45 2.71 -10.02
CA ALA A 117 7.47 2.30 -9.03
C ALA A 117 6.12 2.86 -9.47
N LEU A 118 5.14 1.98 -9.68
CA LEU A 118 3.78 2.38 -10.02
C LEU A 118 2.90 2.23 -8.80
N GLN A 119 2.11 3.25 -8.52
CA GLN A 119 1.10 3.21 -7.47
C GLN A 119 -0.30 3.27 -8.09
N LEU A 120 -1.11 2.28 -7.76
CA LEU A 120 -2.52 2.20 -8.07
C LEU A 120 -3.31 2.59 -6.83
N PHE A 121 -4.28 3.48 -6.99
CA PHE A 121 -5.18 3.90 -5.94
C PHE A 121 -6.60 3.80 -6.47
N ASP A 122 -7.32 2.75 -6.06
CA ASP A 122 -8.73 2.63 -6.42
C ASP A 122 -9.46 1.55 -5.61
N VAL A 123 -10.76 1.44 -5.89
CA VAL A 123 -11.59 0.31 -5.52
C VAL A 123 -11.12 -0.96 -6.24
N ILE A 124 -11.23 -2.09 -5.55
CA ILE A 124 -10.83 -3.44 -5.99
C ILE A 124 -11.33 -3.78 -7.40
N ALA A 125 -12.61 -3.54 -7.70
CA ALA A 125 -13.19 -3.82 -9.01
C ALA A 125 -12.46 -3.12 -10.18
N LYS A 126 -11.95 -1.90 -9.95
CA LYS A 126 -11.23 -1.11 -10.96
C LYS A 126 -9.76 -1.53 -11.07
N LEU A 127 -9.16 -1.98 -9.97
CA LEU A 127 -7.80 -2.51 -9.95
C LEU A 127 -7.65 -3.69 -10.90
N SER A 128 -8.58 -4.64 -10.90
CA SER A 128 -8.55 -5.82 -11.79
C SER A 128 -8.46 -5.45 -13.28
N ALA A 129 -9.21 -4.43 -13.73
CA ALA A 129 -9.17 -3.96 -15.12
C ALA A 129 -7.83 -3.28 -15.47
N MET A 130 -7.19 -2.63 -14.50
CA MET A 130 -5.89 -1.97 -14.66
C MET A 130 -4.71 -2.97 -14.62
N LEU A 131 -4.86 -4.11 -13.94
CA LEU A 131 -3.80 -5.10 -13.78
C LEU A 131 -3.52 -5.91 -15.05
N ILE A 132 -4.53 -6.19 -15.88
CA ILE A 132 -4.35 -6.92 -17.15
C ILE A 132 -3.32 -6.23 -18.08
N PRO A 133 -3.45 -4.92 -18.40
CA PRO A 133 -2.44 -4.26 -19.21
C PRO A 133 -1.08 -4.16 -18.51
N LEU A 134 -1.04 -4.11 -17.17
CA LEU A 134 0.20 -4.05 -16.39
C LEU A 134 1.05 -5.31 -16.50
N GLN A 135 0.45 -6.50 -16.60
CA GLN A 135 1.17 -7.76 -16.84
C GLN A 135 2.07 -7.70 -18.09
N ARG A 136 1.77 -6.81 -19.04
CA ARG A 136 2.51 -6.66 -20.29
C ARG A 136 3.61 -5.58 -20.22
N ILE A 137 3.83 -4.99 -19.05
CA ILE A 137 4.77 -3.88 -18.83
C ILE A 137 5.95 -4.37 -17.98
N SER A 138 6.97 -4.93 -18.62
CA SER A 138 8.16 -5.45 -17.94
C SER A 138 9.07 -4.39 -17.29
N ALA A 139 8.75 -3.11 -17.44
CA ALA A 139 9.54 -2.02 -16.88
C ALA A 139 9.08 -1.61 -15.46
N VAL A 140 7.94 -2.11 -14.99
CA VAL A 140 7.46 -1.87 -13.63
C VAL A 140 8.27 -2.75 -12.69
N LYS A 141 9.07 -2.11 -11.85
CA LYS A 141 9.92 -2.81 -10.88
C LYS A 141 9.26 -3.00 -9.54
N GLU A 142 8.43 -2.05 -9.15
CA GLU A 142 7.68 -2.08 -7.90
C GLU A 142 6.23 -1.69 -8.20
N LEU A 143 5.29 -2.44 -7.64
CA LEU A 143 3.87 -2.12 -7.76
C LEU A 143 3.31 -1.87 -6.36
N THR A 144 2.77 -0.69 -6.11
CA THR A 144 2.02 -0.37 -4.90
C THR A 144 0.53 -0.32 -5.20
N ILE A 145 -0.25 -1.12 -4.49
CA ILE A 145 -1.70 -1.12 -4.56
C ILE A 145 -2.23 -0.54 -3.26
N ILE A 146 -2.94 0.57 -3.39
CA ILE A 146 -3.60 1.23 -2.29
C ILE A 146 -5.10 1.07 -2.49
N VAL A 147 -5.74 0.33 -1.58
CA VAL A 147 -7.16 -0.01 -1.68
C VAL A 147 -7.99 1.06 -0.94
N ASP A 148 -9.01 1.61 -1.61
CA ASP A 148 -9.95 2.63 -1.09
C ASP A 148 -11.30 2.05 -0.57
N PRO A 149 -11.69 2.27 0.70
CA PRO A 149 -12.82 1.58 1.38
C PRO A 149 -14.23 1.90 0.90
N ASP A 150 -14.38 2.88 0.01
CA ASP A 150 -15.68 3.50 -0.26
C ASP A 150 -16.65 2.63 -1.09
N GLU A 151 -16.27 1.41 -1.53
CA GLU A 151 -17.14 0.50 -2.30
C GLU A 151 -16.98 -0.98 -1.84
N GLN A 152 -18.08 -1.76 -1.95
CA GLN A 152 -18.08 -3.17 -1.55
C GLN A 152 -16.99 -3.99 -2.27
N PRO A 153 -16.39 -4.98 -1.60
CA PRO A 153 -15.24 -5.76 -2.09
C PRO A 153 -15.57 -6.75 -3.23
N SER A 154 -16.52 -6.44 -4.12
CA SER A 154 -16.68 -7.22 -5.35
C SER A 154 -15.40 -7.13 -6.17
N GLY A 155 -14.81 -8.27 -6.53
CA GLY A 155 -13.60 -8.32 -7.34
C GLY A 155 -12.32 -8.74 -6.60
N ILE A 156 -12.34 -9.05 -5.29
CA ILE A 156 -11.11 -9.43 -4.56
C ILE A 156 -10.50 -10.70 -5.13
N ARG A 157 -11.34 -11.69 -5.43
CA ARG A 157 -10.87 -12.95 -6.02
C ARG A 157 -10.12 -12.69 -7.33
N GLU A 158 -10.72 -11.89 -8.21
CA GLU A 158 -10.13 -11.48 -9.48
C GLU A 158 -8.82 -10.72 -9.23
N LEU A 159 -8.80 -9.78 -8.29
CA LEU A 159 -7.58 -9.06 -7.91
C LEU A 159 -6.47 -10.02 -7.47
N VAL A 160 -6.77 -10.98 -6.59
CA VAL A 160 -5.81 -12.00 -6.13
C VAL A 160 -5.28 -12.83 -7.29
N GLU A 161 -6.17 -13.34 -8.14
CA GLU A 161 -5.78 -14.11 -9.33
C GLU A 161 -4.90 -13.29 -10.27
N TYR A 162 -5.20 -12.00 -10.45
CA TYR A 162 -4.33 -11.12 -11.22
C TYR A 162 -3.00 -10.89 -10.54
N LEU A 163 -2.95 -10.65 -9.24
CA LEU A 163 -1.70 -10.37 -8.53
C LEU A 163 -0.73 -11.55 -8.56
N LYS A 164 -1.23 -12.79 -8.57
CA LYS A 164 -0.42 -14.00 -8.76
C LYS A 164 0.35 -14.01 -10.08
N THR A 165 -0.13 -13.30 -11.10
CA THR A 165 0.49 -13.25 -12.43
C THR A 165 1.39 -12.03 -12.63
N VAL A 166 1.39 -11.08 -11.71
CA VAL A 166 2.19 -9.86 -11.81
C VAL A 166 3.62 -10.18 -11.39
N VAL A 167 4.55 -10.06 -12.34
CA VAL A 167 5.98 -10.23 -12.08
C VAL A 167 6.61 -8.85 -11.88
N VAL A 168 7.06 -8.57 -10.66
CA VAL A 168 7.75 -7.33 -10.27
C VAL A 168 9.09 -7.65 -9.62
N ASP A 169 10.17 -7.12 -10.17
CA ASP A 169 11.54 -7.47 -9.76
C ASP A 169 11.87 -7.04 -8.33
N GLU A 170 11.42 -5.84 -7.92
CA GLU A 170 11.77 -5.24 -6.62
C GLU A 170 10.72 -5.55 -5.56
N GLY A 171 9.44 -5.58 -5.91
CA GLY A 171 8.39 -6.08 -5.01
C GLY A 171 6.97 -5.56 -5.28
N LEU A 172 6.02 -6.22 -4.62
CA LEU A 172 4.62 -5.85 -4.54
C LEU A 172 4.36 -5.25 -3.15
N ASN A 173 3.66 -4.11 -3.12
CA ASN A 173 3.27 -3.42 -1.90
C ASN A 173 1.74 -3.34 -1.85
N LEU A 174 1.13 -3.86 -0.80
CA LEU A 174 -0.31 -3.81 -0.60
C LEU A 174 -0.64 -2.97 0.64
N ARG A 175 -1.49 -1.94 0.47
CA ARG A 175 -1.84 -1.01 1.53
C ARG A 175 -3.34 -0.75 1.57
N PHE A 176 -3.92 -0.78 2.76
CA PHE A 176 -5.32 -0.45 3.00
C PHE A 176 -5.41 0.91 3.68
N ILE A 177 -6.15 1.84 3.07
CA ILE A 177 -6.37 3.14 3.70
C ILE A 177 -7.39 3.01 4.80
N GLU A 178 -7.14 3.74 5.88
CA GLU A 178 -8.06 3.97 7.00
C GLU A 178 -9.48 4.32 6.49
N GLY A 179 -10.39 3.41 6.79
CA GLY A 179 -11.84 3.45 6.57
C GLY A 179 -12.42 2.09 6.95
N VAL A 180 -13.75 1.93 6.94
CA VAL A 180 -14.39 0.72 7.47
C VAL A 180 -14.32 -0.41 6.43
N TYR A 181 -13.12 -0.94 6.20
CA TYR A 181 -12.95 -2.21 5.52
C TYR A 181 -13.21 -3.32 6.52
N ARG A 182 -14.39 -3.91 6.50
CA ARG A 182 -14.52 -5.22 7.14
C ARG A 182 -13.84 -6.23 6.23
N LEU A 183 -12.87 -6.96 6.76
CA LEU A 183 -12.54 -8.24 6.15
C LEU A 183 -13.86 -9.03 6.16
N ASP A 184 -14.33 -9.41 4.99
CA ASP A 184 -15.29 -10.49 4.87
C ASP A 184 -14.51 -11.73 4.39
N ALA A 185 -15.21 -12.84 4.19
CA ALA A 185 -14.61 -14.06 3.67
C ALA A 185 -13.83 -13.88 2.35
N GLN A 186 -14.00 -12.76 1.61
CA GLN A 186 -13.25 -12.50 0.39
C GLN A 186 -11.92 -11.81 0.65
N ALA A 187 -11.83 -10.93 1.65
CA ALA A 187 -10.58 -10.23 1.92
C ALA A 187 -9.49 -11.13 2.52
N SER A 188 -9.85 -12.26 3.13
CA SER A 188 -8.89 -13.29 3.52
C SER A 188 -8.19 -13.93 2.32
N LEU A 189 -8.78 -13.86 1.11
CA LEU A 189 -8.13 -14.28 -0.13
C LEU A 189 -6.89 -13.44 -0.43
N LEU A 190 -6.82 -12.16 -0.03
CA LEU A 190 -5.63 -11.33 -0.22
C LEU A 190 -4.45 -11.85 0.58
N LEU A 191 -4.70 -12.52 1.71
CA LEU A 191 -3.67 -13.13 2.54
C LEU A 191 -3.09 -14.39 1.89
N THR A 192 -3.79 -15.02 0.94
CA THR A 192 -3.22 -16.15 0.19
C THR A 192 -1.99 -15.75 -0.63
N LEU A 193 -1.82 -14.45 -0.93
CA LEU A 193 -0.61 -13.94 -1.58
C LEU A 193 0.64 -14.11 -0.70
N LEU A 194 0.49 -14.15 0.62
CA LEU A 194 1.61 -14.35 1.56
C LEU A 194 2.19 -15.76 1.49
N ASP A 195 1.41 -16.74 1.00
CA ASP A 195 1.78 -18.14 0.88
C ASP A 195 2.44 -18.45 -0.48
N GLN A 196 2.49 -17.48 -1.42
CA GLN A 196 3.00 -17.68 -2.77
C GLN A 196 4.41 -17.12 -2.90
N PRO A 197 5.47 -17.95 -2.95
CA PRO A 197 6.85 -17.48 -3.02
C PRO A 197 7.17 -16.70 -4.31
N GLU A 198 6.39 -16.92 -5.38
CA GLU A 198 6.50 -16.20 -6.64
C GLU A 198 6.02 -14.75 -6.51
N VAL A 199 5.13 -14.47 -5.55
CA VAL A 199 4.65 -13.13 -5.25
C VAL A 199 5.62 -12.49 -4.25
N LYS A 200 6.48 -11.61 -4.74
CA LYS A 200 7.43 -10.85 -3.91
C LYS A 200 6.74 -9.72 -3.14
N LEU A 201 5.84 -10.05 -2.22
CA LEU A 201 5.15 -9.07 -1.38
C LEU A 201 6.10 -8.51 -0.31
N THR A 202 6.55 -7.28 -0.52
CA THR A 202 7.56 -6.60 0.32
C THR A 202 6.96 -5.70 1.39
N VAL A 203 5.78 -5.12 1.12
CA VAL A 203 5.10 -4.22 2.06
C VAL A 203 3.65 -4.65 2.23
N LEU A 204 3.23 -4.80 3.47
CA LEU A 204 1.83 -5.06 3.82
C LEU A 204 1.38 -4.08 4.89
N ASP A 205 0.41 -3.22 4.56
CA ASP A 205 -0.18 -2.25 5.48
C ASP A 205 -1.67 -2.53 5.69
N LEU A 206 -1.97 -3.18 6.81
CA LEU A 206 -3.30 -3.57 7.26
C LEU A 206 -3.91 -2.55 8.24
N THR A 207 -3.31 -1.37 8.43
CA THR A 207 -3.78 -0.42 9.45
C THR A 207 -5.20 0.08 9.20
N GLY A 208 -5.64 0.10 7.94
CA GLY A 208 -6.99 0.46 7.55
C GLY A 208 -8.01 -0.67 7.56
N LEU A 209 -7.68 -1.88 8.03
CA LEU A 209 -8.60 -3.02 8.03
C LEU A 209 -9.31 -3.18 9.37
N THR A 210 -10.62 -3.36 9.32
CA THR A 210 -11.43 -3.81 10.45
C THR A 210 -11.56 -5.33 10.40
N VAL A 211 -11.12 -6.02 11.45
CA VAL A 211 -11.08 -7.49 11.50
C VAL A 211 -11.64 -8.01 12.82
N ASP A 212 -12.27 -9.18 12.79
CA ASP A 212 -12.62 -9.90 14.01
C ASP A 212 -11.46 -10.78 14.51
N ALA A 213 -11.66 -11.45 15.66
CA ALA A 213 -10.62 -12.27 16.29
C ALA A 213 -10.19 -13.48 15.44
N THR A 214 -11.12 -14.10 14.73
CA THR A 214 -10.85 -15.27 13.87
C THR A 214 -10.05 -14.85 12.65
N GLU A 215 -10.39 -13.68 12.09
CA GLU A 215 -9.69 -13.08 10.96
C GLU A 215 -8.29 -12.63 11.36
N ALA A 216 -8.13 -12.03 12.54
CA ALA A 216 -6.83 -11.66 13.08
C ALA A 216 -5.90 -12.89 13.22
N GLU A 217 -6.40 -13.99 13.78
CA GLU A 217 -5.63 -15.24 13.87
C GLU A 217 -5.25 -15.77 12.48
N THR A 218 -6.17 -15.70 11.51
CA THR A 218 -5.91 -16.08 10.12
C THR A 218 -4.82 -15.22 9.48
N ILE A 219 -4.83 -13.90 9.74
CA ILE A 219 -3.79 -12.97 9.29
C ILE A 219 -2.43 -13.35 9.89
N VAL A 220 -2.35 -13.55 11.20
CA VAL A 220 -1.10 -13.92 11.88
C VAL A 220 -0.55 -15.24 11.32
N ASN A 221 -1.41 -16.23 11.10
CA ASN A 221 -1.03 -17.50 10.50
C ASN A 221 -0.52 -17.37 9.06
N ALA A 222 -1.08 -16.47 8.26
CA ALA A 222 -0.58 -16.18 6.92
C ALA A 222 0.76 -15.43 6.96
N LEU A 223 0.93 -14.48 7.90
CA LEU A 223 2.18 -13.72 8.05
C LEU A 223 3.38 -14.62 8.37
N LEU A 224 3.18 -15.70 9.14
CA LEU A 224 4.23 -16.69 9.46
C LEU A 224 4.79 -17.42 8.23
N LYS A 225 3.99 -17.52 7.17
CA LYS A 225 4.38 -18.20 5.93
C LYS A 225 5.11 -17.28 4.96
N SER A 226 5.00 -15.97 5.16
CA SER A 226 5.70 -14.98 4.33
C SER A 226 7.21 -15.05 4.53
N THR A 227 7.94 -14.98 3.43
CA THR A 227 9.42 -14.96 3.40
C THR A 227 10.00 -13.68 2.79
N SER A 228 9.17 -12.90 2.09
CA SER A 228 9.57 -11.71 1.33
C SER A 228 9.21 -10.38 2.00
N LEU A 229 8.41 -10.42 3.08
CA LEU A 229 7.92 -9.23 3.74
C LEU A 229 9.03 -8.44 4.45
N ALA A 230 9.21 -7.18 4.06
CA ALA A 230 10.20 -6.26 4.62
C ALA A 230 9.56 -5.15 5.47
N GLU A 231 8.30 -4.79 5.21
CA GLU A 231 7.56 -3.79 5.98
C GLU A 231 6.18 -4.32 6.34
N LEU A 232 5.82 -4.22 7.62
CA LEU A 232 4.53 -4.60 8.14
C LEU A 232 3.92 -3.43 8.91
N ALA A 233 2.68 -3.08 8.59
CA ALA A 233 1.87 -2.17 9.38
C ALA A 233 0.55 -2.85 9.77
N VAL A 234 0.20 -2.84 11.05
CA VAL A 234 -0.99 -3.49 11.60
C VAL A 234 -1.64 -2.59 12.64
N ASN A 235 -2.97 -2.72 12.79
CA ASN A 235 -3.71 -2.06 13.86
C ASN A 235 -4.01 -3.02 15.03
N SER A 236 -4.57 -2.48 16.12
CA SER A 236 -4.91 -3.24 17.33
C SER A 236 -5.89 -4.39 17.09
N GLN A 237 -6.70 -4.35 16.05
CA GLN A 237 -7.61 -5.44 15.76
C GLN A 237 -6.86 -6.67 15.21
N VAL A 238 -5.66 -6.50 14.66
CA VAL A 238 -4.83 -7.63 14.22
C VAL A 238 -3.99 -8.20 15.39
N PHE A 239 -3.39 -7.33 16.21
CA PHE A 239 -2.45 -7.77 17.26
C PHE A 239 -3.04 -7.79 18.67
N ALA A 240 -4.29 -7.36 18.87
CA ALA A 240 -4.95 -7.28 20.18
C ALA A 240 -6.48 -7.41 20.07
N SER A 241 -6.96 -8.30 19.21
CA SER A 241 -8.36 -8.73 19.13
C SER A 241 -8.69 -9.97 19.96
N GLY A 242 -10.01 -10.15 20.13
CA GLY A 242 -10.63 -11.27 20.85
C GLY A 242 -10.88 -10.98 22.33
N PRO A 243 -11.68 -11.82 23.01
CA PRO A 243 -11.79 -11.79 24.47
C PRO A 243 -10.41 -11.94 25.09
N GLU A 244 -10.08 -11.11 26.09
CA GLU A 244 -8.78 -11.12 26.77
C GLU A 244 -7.57 -10.92 25.82
N CYS A 245 -7.81 -10.43 24.59
CA CYS A 245 -6.75 -9.98 23.68
C CYS A 245 -5.79 -11.10 23.26
N LYS A 246 -6.30 -12.34 23.16
CA LYS A 246 -5.53 -13.57 22.87
C LYS A 246 -4.67 -13.49 21.60
N SER A 247 -5.09 -12.72 20.59
CA SER A 247 -4.28 -12.54 19.38
C SER A 247 -2.92 -11.87 19.64
N SER A 248 -2.74 -11.18 20.76
CA SER A 248 -1.47 -10.54 21.12
C SER A 248 -0.35 -11.53 21.40
N GLU A 249 -0.65 -12.66 22.02
CA GLU A 249 0.33 -13.73 22.24
C GLU A 249 0.75 -14.36 20.92
N HIS A 250 -0.23 -14.64 20.04
CA HIS A 250 0.04 -15.16 18.69
C HIS A 250 0.85 -14.17 17.85
N PHE A 251 0.51 -12.88 17.91
CA PHE A 251 1.23 -11.85 17.18
C PHE A 251 2.65 -11.64 17.73
N ALA A 252 2.82 -11.60 19.05
CA ALA A 252 4.13 -11.55 19.69
C ALA A 252 4.98 -12.76 19.30
N TRP A 253 4.40 -13.97 19.33
CA TRP A 253 5.06 -15.18 18.88
C TRP A 253 5.48 -15.08 17.40
N TYR A 254 4.61 -14.56 16.53
CA TYR A 254 4.97 -14.26 15.14
C TYR A 254 6.15 -13.30 15.02
N LEU A 255 6.19 -12.20 15.79
CA LEU A 255 7.31 -11.26 15.74
C LEU A 255 8.64 -11.93 16.14
N VAL A 256 8.62 -12.91 17.03
CA VAL A 256 9.82 -13.69 17.40
C VAL A 256 10.19 -14.71 16.32
N GLN A 257 9.20 -15.37 15.71
CA GLN A 257 9.39 -16.48 14.77
C GLN A 257 9.45 -16.06 13.30
N ASN A 258 9.28 -14.77 12.98
CA ASN A 258 9.20 -14.34 11.59
C ASN A 258 10.45 -14.79 10.81
N LYS A 259 10.20 -15.38 9.64
CA LYS A 259 11.26 -15.79 8.72
C LYS A 259 11.66 -14.65 7.79
N ALA A 260 10.72 -13.73 7.54
CA ALA A 260 10.91 -12.58 6.70
C ALA A 260 11.73 -11.50 7.42
N PRO A 261 12.70 -10.84 6.76
CA PRO A 261 13.53 -9.83 7.38
C PRO A 261 12.78 -8.50 7.50
N ILE A 262 11.82 -8.43 8.42
CA ILE A 262 11.01 -7.22 8.65
C ILE A 262 11.92 -6.11 9.17
N ARG A 263 12.10 -5.08 8.34
CA ARG A 263 12.92 -3.89 8.63
C ARG A 263 12.11 -2.74 9.18
N ARG A 264 10.83 -2.64 8.80
CA ARG A 264 9.93 -1.58 9.27
C ARG A 264 8.68 -2.19 9.87
N LEU A 265 8.42 -1.87 11.13
CA LEU A 265 7.22 -2.28 11.85
C LEU A 265 6.42 -1.05 12.27
N HIS A 266 5.15 -1.04 11.93
CA HIS A 266 4.20 -0.03 12.37
C HIS A 266 3.04 -0.68 13.15
N LEU A 267 2.88 -0.27 14.40
CA LEU A 267 1.79 -0.72 15.26
C LEU A 267 0.84 0.45 15.52
N ASP A 268 -0.42 0.31 15.14
CA ASP A 268 -1.46 1.33 15.34
C ASP A 268 -2.53 0.86 16.34
N ALA A 269 -2.39 1.24 17.60
CA ALA A 269 -3.30 0.90 18.69
C ALA A 269 -4.26 2.03 19.07
N ARG A 270 -4.53 2.98 18.16
CA ARG A 270 -5.44 4.11 18.42
C ARG A 270 -6.86 3.69 18.80
N ASP A 271 -7.32 2.55 18.28
CA ASP A 271 -8.66 2.00 18.51
C ASP A 271 -8.62 0.77 19.45
N MET A 272 -7.55 0.62 20.25
CA MET A 272 -7.44 -0.47 21.21
C MET A 272 -8.40 -0.22 22.37
N ASN A 273 -9.21 -1.23 22.73
CA ASN A 273 -10.09 -1.13 23.89
C ASN A 273 -9.27 -1.09 25.20
N GLU A 274 -9.89 -0.63 26.29
CA GLU A 274 -9.20 -0.50 27.58
C GLU A 274 -8.73 -1.84 28.15
N GLU A 275 -9.49 -2.92 27.91
CA GLU A 275 -9.15 -4.28 28.36
C GLU A 275 -7.85 -4.79 27.71
N CYS A 276 -7.63 -4.49 26.43
CA CYS A 276 -6.41 -4.83 25.71
C CYS A 276 -5.29 -3.83 25.89
N ASN A 277 -5.57 -2.69 26.51
CA ASN A 277 -4.57 -1.71 26.86
C ASN A 277 -3.89 -2.01 28.21
N SER A 278 -3.36 -3.22 28.36
CA SER A 278 -2.68 -3.65 29.57
C SER A 278 -1.16 -3.46 29.46
N LEU A 279 -0.52 -3.14 30.58
CA LEU A 279 0.93 -3.05 30.69
C LEU A 279 1.61 -4.38 30.34
N GLU A 280 0.95 -5.50 30.65
CA GLU A 280 1.42 -6.86 30.37
C GLU A 280 1.49 -7.13 28.86
N LEU A 281 0.44 -6.79 28.12
CA LEU A 281 0.39 -6.94 26.67
C LEU A 281 1.48 -6.08 26.01
N LEU A 282 1.60 -4.81 26.42
CA LEU A 282 2.63 -3.91 25.90
C LEU A 282 4.04 -4.46 26.19
N SER A 283 4.29 -4.93 27.41
CA SER A 283 5.58 -5.54 27.79
C SER A 283 5.90 -6.78 26.94
N THR A 284 4.90 -7.63 26.69
CA THR A 284 5.04 -8.82 25.85
C THR A 284 5.40 -8.47 24.41
N LEU A 285 4.69 -7.51 23.81
CA LEU A 285 4.98 -7.03 22.45
C LEU A 285 6.35 -6.37 22.35
N VAL A 286 6.69 -5.48 23.29
CA VAL A 286 8.02 -4.83 23.33
C VAL A 286 9.13 -5.86 23.43
N ARG A 287 8.96 -6.90 24.26
CA ARG A 287 9.94 -8.00 24.35
C ARG A 287 10.07 -8.73 23.02
N ALA A 288 8.97 -9.07 22.36
CA ALA A 288 9.01 -9.73 21.06
C ALA A 288 9.69 -8.87 19.98
N ILE A 289 9.43 -7.55 19.97
CA ILE A 289 10.10 -6.60 19.09
C ILE A 289 11.61 -6.55 19.36
N CYS A 290 12.02 -6.63 20.64
CA CYS A 290 13.43 -6.70 21.02
C CYS A 290 14.14 -7.96 20.47
N GLU A 291 13.42 -9.00 20.06
CA GLU A 291 13.99 -10.20 19.43
C GLU A 291 14.11 -10.09 17.89
N MET A 292 13.49 -9.09 17.26
CA MET A 292 13.50 -8.94 15.79
C MET A 292 14.86 -8.51 15.23
N ASN A 293 15.65 -9.42 14.64
CA ASN A 293 17.03 -9.15 14.25
C ASN A 293 17.23 -8.07 13.17
N PHE A 294 16.25 -7.88 12.28
CA PHE A 294 16.38 -7.02 11.10
C PHE A 294 15.69 -5.66 11.24
N LEU A 295 15.10 -5.37 12.40
CA LEU A 295 14.30 -4.17 12.60
C LEU A 295 15.17 -2.91 12.58
N LEU A 296 14.87 -2.00 11.65
CA LEU A 296 15.54 -0.70 11.47
C LEU A 296 14.64 0.46 11.88
N GLU A 297 13.33 0.33 11.71
CA GLU A 297 12.35 1.37 12.01
C GLU A 297 11.17 0.79 12.77
N LEU A 298 10.89 1.35 13.95
CA LEU A 298 9.68 1.08 14.72
C LEU A 298 8.85 2.35 14.80
N THR A 299 7.60 2.27 14.37
CA THR A 299 6.59 3.29 14.67
C THR A 299 5.48 2.67 15.49
N ALA A 300 5.19 3.23 16.65
CA ALA A 300 4.09 2.79 17.50
C ALA A 300 3.17 3.98 17.78
N ARG A 301 1.90 3.86 17.41
CA ARG A 301 0.83 4.73 17.90
C ARG A 301 0.09 3.95 18.96
N TRP A 302 0.10 4.42 20.18
CA TRP A 302 -0.43 3.67 21.32
C TRP A 302 -1.35 4.55 22.16
N LEU A 303 -2.39 3.95 22.73
CA LEU A 303 -3.11 4.55 23.85
C LEU A 303 -2.28 4.24 25.09
N CYS A 304 -1.44 5.14 25.58
CA CYS A 304 -0.53 4.80 26.67
C CYS A 304 -0.55 5.86 27.76
N ARG A 305 -0.35 5.43 29.01
CA ARG A 305 -0.03 6.37 30.08
C ARG A 305 1.41 6.82 29.88
N ALA A 306 1.76 8.04 30.30
CA ALA A 306 3.11 8.56 30.12
C ALA A 306 4.19 7.63 30.72
N ALA A 307 3.87 6.89 31.78
CA ALA A 307 4.75 5.90 32.41
C ALA A 307 5.08 4.70 31.49
N ASP A 308 4.20 4.34 30.56
CA ASP A 308 4.33 3.15 29.71
C ASP A 308 5.30 3.38 28.54
N ILE A 309 5.55 4.65 28.19
CA ILE A 309 6.52 5.04 27.14
C ILE A 309 7.91 4.47 27.43
N GLY A 310 8.27 4.35 28.72
CA GLY A 310 9.56 3.82 29.15
C GLY A 310 9.82 2.38 28.66
N LEU A 311 8.76 1.59 28.41
CA LEU A 311 8.92 0.25 27.86
C LEU A 311 9.49 0.27 26.45
N PHE A 312 9.03 1.18 25.58
CA PHE A 312 9.60 1.32 24.23
C PHE A 312 11.07 1.74 24.25
N GLY A 313 11.53 2.41 25.31
CA GLY A 313 12.96 2.70 25.52
C GLY A 313 13.83 1.44 25.56
N ARG A 314 13.28 0.28 25.97
CA ARG A 314 14.01 -1.01 25.93
C ARG A 314 14.39 -1.43 24.52
N VAL A 315 13.60 -1.04 23.52
CA VAL A 315 13.89 -1.34 22.11
C VAL A 315 15.14 -0.61 21.64
N LEU A 316 15.36 0.64 22.09
CA LEU A 316 16.59 1.38 21.79
C LEU A 316 17.82 0.68 22.33
N THR A 317 17.72 0.14 23.55
CA THR A 317 18.85 -0.52 24.22
C THR A 317 19.13 -1.93 23.70
N SER A 318 18.16 -2.58 23.05
CA SER A 318 18.30 -3.94 22.54
C SER A 318 18.64 -4.02 21.05
N LYS A 319 18.55 -2.91 20.32
CA LYS A 319 18.72 -2.86 18.86
C LYS A 319 19.78 -1.86 18.43
N ASP A 320 20.97 -2.38 18.13
CA ASP A 320 22.09 -1.57 17.62
C ASP A 320 21.82 -0.99 16.23
N ASN A 321 20.97 -1.63 15.42
CA ASN A 321 20.66 -1.22 14.05
C ASN A 321 19.38 -0.37 13.92
N LEU A 322 18.72 -0.05 15.03
CA LEU A 322 17.49 0.74 14.99
C LEU A 322 17.82 2.21 14.71
N HIS A 323 17.32 2.74 13.61
CA HIS A 323 17.56 4.12 13.19
C HIS A 323 16.36 5.04 13.47
N VAL A 324 15.15 4.49 13.55
CA VAL A 324 13.93 5.25 13.80
C VAL A 324 13.10 4.58 14.88
N LEU A 325 12.81 5.35 15.93
CA LEU A 325 11.78 5.03 16.92
C LEU A 325 10.79 6.22 17.00
N ASP A 326 9.60 6.07 16.42
CA ASP A 326 8.50 7.06 16.48
C ASP A 326 7.37 6.49 17.35
N VAL A 327 7.38 6.84 18.64
CA VAL A 327 6.33 6.44 19.59
C VAL A 327 5.41 7.63 19.84
N ARG A 328 4.12 7.45 19.55
CA ARG A 328 3.09 8.45 19.79
C ARG A 328 2.08 7.90 20.76
N CYS A 329 2.00 8.52 21.93
CA CYS A 329 0.97 8.18 22.90
C CYS A 329 -0.17 9.19 22.86
N GLN A 330 -1.39 8.66 22.76
CA GLN A 330 -2.61 9.40 23.04
C GLN A 330 -2.95 9.19 24.53
N SER A 331 -3.05 10.28 25.28
CA SER A 331 -3.38 10.23 26.71
C SER A 331 -4.83 9.79 26.90
N LEU A 332 -5.03 8.80 27.77
CA LEU A 332 -6.32 8.54 28.41
C LEU A 332 -6.48 9.63 29.48
N LEU A 333 -7.25 10.69 29.19
CA LEU A 333 -7.55 11.76 30.13
C LEU A 333 -8.60 11.32 31.15
#